data_AF-A0A9X8VIL1-F1
#
_entry.id   AF-A0A9X8VIL1-F1
#
_cell.length_a   1.000
_cell.length_b   1.000
_cell.length_c   1.000
_cell.angle_alpha   90.00
_cell.angle_beta   90.00
_cell.angle_gamma   90.00
#
_symmetry.space_group_name_H-M   'P 1'
#
loop_
_entity.id
_entity.type
_entity.pdbx_description
1 polymer ?
#
loop_
_entity_poly.entity_id
_entity_poly.type
_entity_poly.pdbx_seq_one_letter_code
_entity_poly.pdbx_strand_id
1 'polypeptide(L)' 'MTKEQFYAELKRDLSALLGGETNFIAALSNASALLNERLDDVNW' A
#
# COMPACT_ATOMS: atom_id res chain seq x y z
N MET A 1 8.56 -15.57 3.84
CA MET A 1 8.72 -14.15 4.19
C MET A 1 8.30 -13.98 5.64
N THR A 2 9.08 -13.30 6.47
CA THR A 2 8.64 -12.95 7.84
C THR A 2 7.63 -11.82 7.79
N LYS A 3 6.88 -11.62 8.88
CA LYS A 3 5.92 -10.52 8.98
C LYS A 3 6.59 -9.15 8.82
N GLU A 4 7.80 -9.01 9.36
CA GLU A 4 8.61 -7.80 9.26
C GLU A 4 9.05 -7.52 7.82
N GLN A 5 9.53 -8.57 7.11
CA GLN A 5 9.90 -8.46 5.70
C GLN A 5 8.70 -8.06 4.84
N PHE A 6 7.53 -8.64 5.09
CA PHE A 6 6.29 -8.28 4.40
C PHE A 6 5.95 -6.80 4.57
N TYR A 7 5.93 -6.30 5.81
CA TYR A 7 5.60 -4.88 6.05
C TYR A 7 6.68 -3.93 5.54
N ALA A 8 7.94 -4.35 5.51
CA ALA A 8 9.01 -3.56 4.90
C ALA A 8 8.80 -3.40 3.38
N GLU A 9 8.44 -4.48 2.69
CA GLU A 9 8.10 -4.44 1.27
C GLU A 9 6.83 -3.63 1.01
N LEU A 10 5.76 -3.88 1.76
CA LEU A 10 4.50 -3.15 1.64
C LEU A 10 4.70 -1.63 1.81
N LYS A 11 5.50 -1.21 2.80
CA LYS A 11 5.83 0.19 3.02
C LYS A 11 6.61 0.79 1.85
N ARG A 12 7.60 0.07 1.32
CA ARG A 12 8.41 0.51 0.18
C ARG A 12 7.52 0.73 -1.04
N ASP A 13 6.67 -0.24 -1.33
CA ASP A 13 5.80 -0.22 -2.51
C ASP A 13 4.75 0.89 -2.39
N LEU A 14 4.15 1.09 -1.20
CA LEU A 14 3.25 2.20 -0.93
C LEU A 14 3.95 3.56 -1.09
N SER A 15 5.18 3.68 -0.60
CA SER A 15 5.95 4.93 -0.72
C SER A 15 6.32 5.26 -2.17
N ALA A 16 6.63 4.23 -2.97
CA ALA A 16 6.89 4.39 -4.39
C ALA A 16 5.60 4.76 -5.16
N LEU A 17 4.47 4.14 -4.82
CA LEU A 17 3.17 4.37 -5.45
C LEU A 17 2.64 5.78 -5.20
N LEU A 18 2.88 6.34 -4.00
CA LEU A 18 2.43 7.68 -3.63
C LEU A 18 3.44 8.79 -3.97
N GLY A 19 4.64 8.42 -4.43
CA GLY A 19 5.72 9.36 -4.70
C GLY A 19 5.34 10.37 -5.77
N GLY A 20 5.23 11.64 -5.38
CA GLY A 20 4.91 12.75 -6.29
C GLY A 20 3.42 12.93 -6.59
N GLU A 21 2.54 12.12 -5.98
CA GLU A 21 1.10 12.32 -6.09
C GLU A 21 0.66 13.53 -5.25
N THR A 22 -0.02 14.48 -5.88
CA THR A 22 -0.54 15.70 -5.23
C THR A 22 -2.05 15.68 -5.11
N ASN A 23 -2.72 14.84 -5.88
CA ASN A 23 -4.15 14.65 -5.81
C ASN A 23 -4.48 13.69 -4.66
N PHE A 24 -5.15 14.23 -3.64
CA PHE A 24 -5.51 13.49 -2.44
C PHE A 24 -6.39 12.27 -2.69
N ILE A 25 -7.36 12.38 -3.60
CA ILE A 25 -8.27 11.27 -3.92
C ILE A 25 -7.54 10.16 -4.67
N ALA A 26 -6.65 10.53 -5.60
CA ALA A 26 -5.81 9.56 -6.32
C ALA A 26 -4.87 8.83 -5.34
N ALA A 27 -4.23 9.56 -4.43
CA ALA A 27 -3.36 8.97 -3.41
C ALA A 27 -4.10 7.95 -2.54
N LEU A 28 -5.30 8.30 -2.04
CA LEU A 28 -6.11 7.38 -1.24
C LEU A 28 -6.60 6.17 -2.03
N SER A 29 -7.02 6.37 -3.28
CA SER A 29 -7.49 5.29 -4.14
C SER A 29 -6.37 4.29 -4.44
N ASN A 30 -5.18 4.78 -4.77
CA ASN A 30 -4.00 3.97 -5.02
C ASN A 30 -3.55 3.21 -3.76
N ALA A 31 -3.53 3.88 -2.60
CA ALA A 31 -3.22 3.24 -1.32
C ALA A 31 -4.23 2.12 -0.98
N SER A 32 -5.53 2.39 -1.15
CA SER A 32 -6.59 1.40 -0.90
C SER A 32 -6.45 0.18 -1.82
N ALA A 33 -6.17 0.38 -3.11
CA ALA A 33 -5.97 -0.71 -4.06
C ALA A 33 -4.78 -1.59 -3.67
N LEU A 34 -3.63 -0.98 -3.35
CA LEU A 34 -2.44 -1.74 -2.93
C LEU A 34 -2.69 -2.52 -1.63
N LEU A 35 -3.35 -1.90 -0.65
CA LEU A 35 -3.65 -2.58 0.61
C LEU A 35 -4.63 -3.75 0.40
N ASN A 36 -5.63 -3.60 -0.49
CA ASN A 36 -6.58 -4.68 -0.80
C ASN A 36 -5.91 -5.87 -1.50
N GLU A 37 -4.95 -5.60 -2.40
CA GLU A 37 -4.19 -6.66 -3.07
C GLU A 37 -3.24 -7.40 -2.13
N ARG A 38 -2.71 -6.73 -1.11
CA ARG A 38 -1.61 -7.26 -0.28
C ARG A 38 -2.06 -7.82 1.06
N LEU A 39 -3.26 -7.49 1.54
CA LEU A 39 -3.78 -7.88 2.86
C LEU A 39 -4.97 -8.84 2.73
N ASP A 40 -4.68 -10.09 2.34
CA ASP A 40 -5.68 -11.13 2.07
C ASP A 40 -6.57 -11.48 3.28
N ASP A 41 -6.06 -11.33 4.50
CA ASP A 41 -6.75 -11.70 5.75
C ASP A 41 -7.47 -10.50 6.41
N VAL A 42 -7.45 -9.32 5.80
CA VAL A 42 -8.18 -8.15 6.32
C VAL A 42 -9.59 -8.16 5.74
N ASN A 43 -10.59 -8.17 6.63
CA ASN A 43 -11.97 -7.99 6.21
C ASN A 43 -12.24 -6.49 6.01
N TRP A 44 -12.70 -6.13 4.81
CA TRP A 44 -12.90 -4.76 4.35
C TRP A 44 -14.29 -4.22 4.67
#